data_AF-A0A950QWT0-F1
#
_entry.id   AF-A0A950QWT0-F1
#
_cell.length_a   1.000
_cell.length_b   1.000
_cell.length_c   1.000
_cell.angle_alpha   90.00
_cell.angle_beta   90.00
_cell.angle_gamma   90.00
#
_symmetry.space_group_name_H-M   'P 1'
#
loop_
_entity.id
_entity.type
_entity.pdbx_description
1 polymer ?
#
loop_
_entity_poly.entity_id
_entity_poly.type
_entity_poly.pdbx_seq_one_letter_code
_entity_poly.pdbx_strand_id
1 'polypeptide(L)' 'MATAPNFASFDEYMQTSYSPDCEYIDGVILERNVGQGRHAFTQGKLTRKLSEEADARLWIVLPEQRVRVATGRVRVPDIC' A
#
# COMPACT_ATOMS: atom_id res chain seq x y z
N MET A 1 3.12 23.40 -0.16
CA MET A 1 1.82 23.78 -0.75
C MET A 1 0.89 22.60 -0.53
N ALA A 2 -0.26 22.77 0.11
CA ALA A 2 -1.22 21.68 0.24
C ALA A 2 -1.88 21.48 -1.13
N THR A 3 -1.58 20.35 -1.77
CA THR A 3 -2.26 19.94 -3.01
C THR A 3 -3.74 19.76 -2.69
N ALA A 4 -4.63 20.29 -3.51
CA ALA A 4 -6.07 20.09 -3.34
C ALA A 4 -6.37 18.58 -3.30
N PRO A 5 -7.29 18.12 -2.43
CA PRO A 5 -7.65 16.71 -2.36
C PRO A 5 -8.14 16.24 -3.74
N ASN A 6 -7.55 15.15 -4.22
CA ASN A 6 -7.94 14.53 -5.47
C ASN A 6 -9.07 13.53 -5.19
N PHE A 7 -10.19 13.66 -5.88
CA PHE A 7 -11.38 12.83 -5.66
C PHE A 7 -11.62 11.91 -6.85
N ALA A 8 -12.04 10.68 -6.58
CA ALA A 8 -12.45 9.73 -7.60
C ALA A 8 -13.51 8.76 -7.07
N SER A 9 -14.25 8.15 -7.99
CA SER A 9 -15.07 6.98 -7.63
C SER A 9 -14.18 5.77 -7.31
N PHE A 10 -14.74 4.78 -6.60
CA PHE A 10 -14.00 3.55 -6.29
C PHE A 10 -13.57 2.79 -7.56
N ASP A 11 -14.45 2.71 -8.56
CA ASP A 11 -14.18 2.01 -9.81
C ASP A 11 -13.10 2.72 -10.64
N GLU A 12 -13.16 4.05 -10.69
CA GLU A 12 -12.12 4.88 -11.33
C GLU A 12 -10.77 4.68 -10.65
N TYR A 13 -10.72 4.67 -9.31
CA TYR A 13 -9.50 4.36 -8.58
C TYR A 13 -8.95 2.97 -8.92
N MET A 14 -9.81 1.95 -9.01
CA MET A 14 -9.38 0.57 -9.32
C MET A 14 -8.88 0.39 -10.76
N GLN A 15 -9.37 1.21 -11.69
CA GLN A 15 -8.96 1.16 -13.10
C GLN A 15 -7.78 2.07 -13.43
N THR A 16 -7.35 2.91 -12.47
CA THR A 16 -6.26 3.85 -12.67
C THR A 16 -4.93 3.27 -12.17
N SER A 17 -3.90 3.37 -13.01
CA SER A 17 -2.51 3.13 -12.62
C SER A 17 -1.91 4.42 -12.07
N TYR A 18 -1.51 4.41 -10.82
CA TYR A 18 -0.86 5.54 -10.15
C TYR A 18 0.66 5.33 -10.11
N SER A 19 1.42 6.43 -10.24
CA SER A 19 2.86 6.45 -10.01
C SER A 19 3.25 7.81 -9.43
N PRO A 20 3.69 7.89 -8.16
CA PRO A 20 3.78 6.80 -7.17
C PRO A 20 2.40 6.23 -6.76
N ASP A 21 2.40 5.10 -6.05
CA ASP A 21 1.16 4.43 -5.60
C ASP A 21 0.27 5.34 -4.73
N CYS A 22 -1.05 5.17 -4.88
CA CYS A 22 -2.05 5.90 -4.12
C CYS A 22 -2.98 4.98 -3.32
N GLU A 23 -3.44 5.47 -2.18
CA GLU A 23 -4.47 4.91 -1.34
C GLU A 23 -5.82 5.57 -1.63
N TYR A 24 -6.90 4.83 -1.37
CA TYR A 24 -8.28 5.31 -1.50
C TYR A 24 -8.92 5.36 -0.12
N ILE A 25 -9.36 6.55 0.29
CA ILE A 25 -10.04 6.76 1.57
C ILE A 25 -11.32 7.55 1.34
N ASP A 26 -12.44 6.84 1.31
CA ASP A 26 -13.79 7.41 1.31
C ASP A 26 -14.00 8.47 0.22
N GLY A 27 -13.51 8.18 -1.00
CA GLY A 27 -13.60 9.07 -2.17
C GLY A 27 -12.34 9.89 -2.44
N VAL A 28 -11.38 9.91 -1.51
CA VAL A 28 -10.13 10.69 -1.63
C VAL A 28 -8.99 9.79 -2.08
N ILE A 29 -8.26 10.22 -3.11
CA ILE A 29 -6.99 9.63 -3.54
C ILE A 29 -5.86 10.31 -2.78
N LEU A 30 -5.08 9.52 -2.06
CA LEU A 30 -3.92 9.98 -1.30
C LEU A 30 -2.67 9.27 -1.79
N GLU A 31 -1.67 10.03 -2.22
CA GLU A 31 -0.35 9.47 -2.52
C GLU A 31 0.25 8.81 -1.27
N ARG A 32 0.76 7.59 -1.39
CA ARG A 32 1.41 6.92 -0.25
C ARG A 32 2.75 7.59 0.05
N ASN A 33 3.14 7.57 1.32
CA ASN A 33 4.52 7.86 1.66
C ASN A 33 5.38 6.62 1.36
N VAL A 34 6.19 6.70 0.32
CA VAL A 34 7.13 5.62 -0.08
C VAL A 34 8.34 5.49 0.84
N GLY A 35 8.61 6.49 1.68
CA GLY A 35 9.80 6.52 2.52
C GLY A 35 11.10 6.82 1.76
N GLN A 36 12.23 6.59 2.43
CA GLN A 36 13.59 6.77 1.91
C GLN A 36 14.48 5.59 2.37
N GLY A 37 15.79 5.64 2.16
CA GLY A 37 16.70 4.50 2.38
C GLY A 37 16.59 3.78 3.75
N ARG A 38 16.33 4.51 4.85
CA ARG A 38 16.12 3.87 6.17
C ARG A 38 14.82 3.07 6.24
N HIS A 39 13.75 3.57 5.61
CA HIS A 39 12.48 2.87 5.50
C HIS A 39 12.65 1.62 4.62
N ALA A 40 13.23 1.76 3.42
CA ALA A 40 13.49 0.65 2.52
C ALA A 40 14.37 -0.45 3.16
N PHE A 41 15.41 -0.06 3.90
CA PHE A 41 16.26 -1.01 4.63
C PHE A 41 15.46 -1.79 5.68
N THR A 42 14.60 -1.11 6.43
CA THR A 42 13.78 -1.72 7.47
C THR A 42 12.72 -2.65 6.87
N GLN A 43 12.01 -2.19 5.84
CA GLN A 43 11.03 -2.99 5.08
C GLN A 43 11.68 -4.26 4.54
N GLY A 44 12.83 -4.16 3.85
CA GLY A 44 13.53 -5.33 3.31
C GLY A 44 13.95 -6.35 4.38
N LYS A 45 14.39 -5.88 5.56
CA LYS A 45 14.71 -6.76 6.70
C LYS A 45 13.49 -7.48 7.24
N LEU A 46 12.36 -6.77 7.36
CA LEU A 46 11.11 -7.34 7.85
C LEU A 46 10.52 -8.34 6.84
N THR A 47 10.46 -8.00 5.55
CA THR A 47 9.97 -8.89 4.50
C THR A 47 10.75 -10.21 4.54
N ARG A 48 12.09 -10.14 4.56
CA ARG A 48 12.93 -11.35 4.66
C ARG A 48 12.58 -12.18 5.90
N LYS A 49 12.53 -11.55 7.07
CA LYS A 49 12.30 -12.26 8.33
C LYS A 49 10.92 -12.94 8.36
N LEU A 50 9.90 -12.28 7.81
CA LEU A 50 8.56 -12.85 7.69
C LEU A 50 8.52 -13.99 6.67
N SER A 51 9.20 -13.85 5.54
CA SER A 51 9.30 -14.91 4.53
C SER A 51 9.99 -16.17 5.05
N GLU A 52 11.00 -16.03 5.92
CA GLU A 52 11.65 -17.18 6.58
C GLU A 52 10.68 -17.99 7.48
N GLU A 53 9.61 -17.36 7.98
CA GLU A 53 8.59 -18.00 8.81
C GLU A 53 7.32 -18.37 8.03
N ALA A 54 7.21 -17.94 6.76
CA ALA A 54 5.97 -17.95 6.00
C ALA A 54 5.48 -19.37 5.68
N ASP A 55 6.37 -20.26 5.22
CA ASP A 55 6.01 -21.63 4.85
C ASP A 55 5.41 -22.40 6.02
N ALA A 56 6.04 -22.31 7.20
CA ALA A 56 5.58 -22.99 8.40
C ALA A 56 4.24 -22.46 8.92
N ARG A 57 3.88 -21.22 8.56
CA ARG A 57 2.66 -20.53 9.01
C ARG A 57 1.60 -20.40 7.91
N LEU A 58 1.87 -20.93 6.71
CA LEU A 58 1.01 -20.80 5.54
C LEU A 58 0.71 -19.34 5.21
N TRP A 59 1.69 -18.45 5.39
CA TRP A 59 1.58 -17.04 5.05
C TRP A 59 2.10 -16.77 3.65
N ILE A 60 1.59 -15.71 3.04
CA ILE A 60 2.16 -15.11 1.83
C ILE A 60 2.53 -13.69 2.20
N VAL A 61 3.81 -13.36 2.10
CA VAL A 61 4.33 -12.04 2.47
C VAL A 61 4.44 -11.19 1.22
N LEU A 62 3.64 -10.14 1.13
CA LEU A 62 3.55 -9.30 -0.09
C LEU A 62 3.90 -7.84 0.25
N PRO A 63 5.05 -7.32 -0.20
CA PRO A 63 5.32 -5.89 -0.09
C PRO A 63 4.41 -5.10 -1.03
N GLU A 64 3.93 -3.94 -0.59
CA GLU A 64 3.29 -2.92 -1.44
C GLU A 64 2.05 -3.41 -2.21
N GLN A 65 1.42 -4.48 -1.72
CA GLN A 65 0.20 -5.00 -2.29
C GLN A 65 -0.96 -4.05 -1.96
N ARG A 66 -1.73 -3.68 -2.97
CA ARG A 66 -2.98 -2.94 -2.78
C ARG A 66 -4.02 -3.84 -2.12
N VAL A 67 -4.56 -3.43 -0.97
CA VAL A 67 -5.52 -4.20 -0.17
C VAL A 67 -6.77 -3.37 0.13
N ARG A 68 -7.95 -3.93 -0.19
CA ARG A 68 -9.23 -3.36 0.24
C ARG A 68 -9.51 -3.78 1.68
N VAL A 69 -9.32 -2.86 2.62
CA VAL A 69 -9.50 -3.11 4.06
C VAL A 69 -10.92 -2.80 4.55
N ALA A 70 -11.70 -2.03 3.77
CA ALA A 70 -13.12 -1.77 3.98
C ALA A 70 -13.80 -1.36 2.66
N THR A 71 -15.14 -1.28 2.66
CA THR A 71 -15.92 -0.90 1.46
C THR A 71 -15.42 0.39 0.82
N GLY A 72 -15.14 1.42 1.60
CA GLY A 72 -14.63 2.72 1.14
C GLY A 72 -13.12 2.91 1.27
N ARG A 73 -12.35 1.85 1.58
CA ARG A 73 -10.94 2.01 1.95
C ARG A 73 -10.02 0.98 1.31
N VAL A 74 -9.06 1.48 0.54
CA VAL A 74 -7.99 0.69 -0.06
C VAL A 74 -6.66 1.29 0.38
N ARG A 75 -5.79 0.44 0.91
CA ARG A 75 -4.47 0.83 1.43
C ARG A 75 -3.37 0.13 0.63
N VAL A 76 -2.19 0.70 0.67
CA VAL A 76 -0.96 0.11 0.12
C VAL A 76 0.05 0.01 1.27
N PRO A 77 -0.09 -0.99 2.17
CA PRO A 77 0.85 -1.18 3.26
C PRO A 77 2.24 -1.54 2.74
N ASP A 78 3.26 -1.29 3.57
CA ASP A 78 4.63 -1.66 3.23
C ASP A 78 4.79 -3.18 3.08
N ILE A 79 4.08 -3.97 3.89
CA ILE A 79 4.07 -5.45 3.88
C ILE A 79 2.68 -5.94 4.32
N CYS A 80 2.14 -6.95 3.62
CA CYS A 80 0.93 -7.71 3.97
C CYS A 80 1.30 -9.15 4.34
#